data_AF-A0A8D4SM00-F1
#
_entry.id   AF-A0A8D4SM00-F1
#
_cell.length_a   1.000
_cell.length_b   1.000
_cell.length_c   1.000
_cell.angle_alpha   90.00
_cell.angle_beta   90.00
_cell.angle_gamma   90.00
#
_symmetry.space_group_name_H-M   'P 1'
#
loop_
_entity.id
_entity.type
_entity.pdbx_description
1 polymer ?
#
loop_
_entity_poly.entity_id
_entity_poly.type
_entity_poly.pdbx_seq_one_letter_code
_entity_poly.pdbx_strand_id
1 'polypeptide(L)'
;MMKEKLMSSNDEYKYPGNSMSEEELLARIAWFYYHDGLTQGDIGELLGLTRLKVSRLLEKGRQSGVIRVQINSRYEGCLELENALQQHFDLKHIRILPSLADLSISSRLGIGAAHLLMALIQPQQLLAVGFGETTMCALQHLSGFIASQQVRLVTLSGGVGSYMTGIGQLDAACQVSIIPAPLRASSAKVAETFRQENSVRDVMLAACAADVAVVGIGSVNQQKEATILRSGYISEGEQLMFSRKGAVGDILGYFMQADGALAADMQIHQELIGISLTDLTNIPTVIGVAGGVEKSEAIVAALKGQYMNALVTDELTARAIIKLI
;
A
#
# COMPACT_ATOMS: atom_id res chain seq x y z
N MET A 1 25.21 27.54 20.88
CA MET A 1 24.43 28.49 21.71
C MET A 1 23.14 27.90 22.28
N MET A 2 22.37 27.06 21.58
CA MET A 2 21.17 26.44 22.16
C MET A 2 21.48 25.31 23.18
N LYS A 3 22.61 24.60 22.97
CA LYS A 3 23.09 23.50 23.83
C LYS A 3 23.45 23.91 25.26
N GLU A 4 23.94 25.13 25.47
CA GLU A 4 24.32 25.63 26.80
C GLU A 4 23.15 26.24 27.57
N LYS A 5 22.10 26.69 26.88
CA LYS A 5 20.95 27.33 27.53
C LYS A 5 19.91 26.35 28.10
N LEU A 6 19.86 25.11 27.61
CA LEU A 6 18.99 24.07 28.19
C LEU A 6 19.60 23.39 29.43
N MET A 7 20.93 23.33 29.53
CA MET A 7 21.60 22.61 30.64
C MET A 7 21.75 23.45 31.92
N SER A 8 21.56 24.78 31.86
CA SER A 8 21.69 25.69 33.02
C SER A 8 20.38 25.96 33.78
N SER A 9 19.27 25.36 33.35
CA SER A 9 17.93 25.49 33.96
C SER A 9 17.38 24.11 34.38
N ASN A 10 18.26 23.28 34.95
CA ASN A 10 17.94 21.93 35.40
C ASN A 10 17.18 21.96 36.72
N ASP A 11 15.84 22.00 36.65
CA ASP A 11 14.97 21.17 37.50
C ASP A 11 13.46 21.30 37.16
N GLU A 12 13.04 22.28 36.35
CA GLU A 12 11.60 22.51 36.09
C GLU A 12 11.00 21.79 34.87
N TYR A 13 11.79 21.14 34.02
CA TYR A 13 11.29 20.50 32.78
C TYR A 13 11.77 19.06 32.55
N LYS A 14 11.88 18.24 33.60
CA LYS A 14 11.96 16.78 33.41
C LYS A 14 10.59 16.28 32.97
N TYR A 15 10.39 16.06 31.68
CA TYR A 15 9.22 15.33 31.17
C TYR A 15 9.38 13.86 31.57
N PRO A 16 8.60 13.32 32.53
CA PRO A 16 8.71 11.92 32.86
C PRO A 16 8.10 11.11 31.72
N GLY A 17 8.93 10.64 30.79
CA GLY A 17 8.51 9.90 29.61
C GLY A 17 7.75 8.60 29.93
N ASN A 18 7.79 8.14 31.19
CA ASN A 18 7.01 6.99 31.67
C ASN A 18 5.53 7.29 31.95
N SER A 19 5.10 8.55 31.99
CA SER A 19 3.71 8.95 32.23
C SER A 19 2.90 9.23 30.96
N MET A 20 3.58 9.30 29.82
CA MET A 20 3.00 9.66 28.53
C MET A 20 2.49 8.43 27.78
N SER A 21 1.52 8.63 26.89
CA SER A 21 1.17 7.59 25.91
C SER A 21 2.37 7.30 25.01
N GLU A 22 2.44 6.08 24.48
CA GLU A 22 3.56 5.69 23.61
C GLU A 22 3.62 6.56 22.35
N GLU A 23 2.47 6.96 21.81
CA GLU A 23 2.36 7.85 20.64
C GLU A 23 2.89 9.25 20.95
N GLU A 24 2.52 9.84 22.09
CA GLU A 24 3.03 11.15 22.50
C GLU A 24 4.55 11.10 22.71
N LEU A 25 5.05 10.03 23.33
CA LEU A 25 6.48 9.84 23.56
C LEU A 25 7.25 9.75 22.24
N LEU A 26 6.71 9.01 21.26
CA LEU A 26 7.29 8.84 19.93
C LEU A 26 7.32 10.17 19.17
N ALA A 27 6.23 10.93 19.19
CA ALA A 27 6.16 12.24 18.54
C ALA A 27 7.20 13.23 19.10
N ARG A 28 7.36 13.28 20.43
CA ARG A 28 8.38 14.14 21.08
C ARG A 28 9.80 13.70 20.74
N ILE A 29 10.08 12.40 20.80
CA ILE A 29 11.41 11.87 20.43
C ILE A 29 11.73 12.21 18.98
N ALA A 30 10.77 12.06 18.06
CA ALA A 30 10.94 12.43 16.66
C ALA A 30 11.25 13.92 16.49
N TRP A 31 10.51 14.80 17.17
CA TRP A 31 10.74 16.24 17.14
C TRP A 31 12.14 16.61 17.62
N PHE A 32 12.53 16.13 18.80
CA PHE A 32 13.85 16.39 19.39
C PHE A 32 14.99 15.91 18.50
N TYR A 33 14.80 14.77 17.82
CA TYR A 33 15.83 14.19 16.96
C TYR A 33 15.96 14.92 15.62
N TYR A 34 14.85 15.16 14.91
CA TYR A 34 14.90 15.70 13.54
C TYR A 34 14.87 17.22 13.45
N HIS A 35 14.17 17.91 14.36
CA HIS A 35 14.05 19.37 14.33
C HIS A 35 15.04 20.06 15.26
N ASP A 36 15.20 19.56 16.49
CA ASP A 36 16.11 20.18 17.47
C ASP A 36 17.55 19.62 17.38
N GLY A 37 17.76 18.54 16.63
CA GLY A 37 19.08 17.97 16.35
C GLY A 37 19.76 17.32 17.55
N LEU A 38 19.00 16.88 18.55
CA LEU A 38 19.53 16.19 19.73
C LEU A 38 19.98 14.77 19.39
N THR A 39 21.04 14.28 20.04
CA THR A 39 21.45 12.89 19.88
C THR A 39 20.49 11.96 20.63
N GLN A 40 20.43 10.69 20.23
CA GLN A 40 19.61 9.70 20.96
C GLN A 40 20.02 9.54 22.44
N GLY A 41 21.27 9.85 22.78
CA GLY A 41 21.75 9.89 24.16
C GLY A 41 21.14 11.06 24.93
N ASP A 42 21.25 12.27 24.38
CA ASP A 42 20.69 13.49 24.96
C ASP A 42 19.18 13.37 25.19
N ILE A 43 18.46 12.80 24.22
CA ILE A 43 17.01 12.54 24.32
C ILE A 43 16.69 11.52 25.43
N GLY A 44 17.54 10.51 25.59
CA GLY A 44 17.41 9.51 26.64
C GLY A 44 17.52 10.13 28.03
N GLU A 45 18.52 10.99 28.23
CA GLU A 45 18.69 11.73 29.49
C GLU A 45 17.52 12.68 29.78
N LEU A 46 17.06 13.41 28.75
CA LEU A 46 15.97 14.38 28.86
C LEU A 46 14.64 13.73 29.26
N LEU A 47 14.33 12.55 28.71
CA LEU A 47 13.05 11.85 28.91
C LEU A 47 13.09 10.73 29.94
N GLY A 48 14.26 10.47 30.55
CA GLY A 48 14.46 9.34 31.47
C GLY A 48 14.35 7.97 30.80
N LEU A 49 14.81 7.86 29.55
CA LEU A 49 14.77 6.64 28.74
C LEU A 49 16.18 6.14 28.42
N THR A 50 16.32 4.84 28.17
CA THR A 50 17.57 4.31 27.63
C THR A 50 17.73 4.70 26.17
N ARG A 51 18.98 4.95 25.72
CA ARG A 51 19.30 5.19 24.30
C ARG A 51 18.70 4.12 23.37
N LEU A 52 18.71 2.85 23.81
CA LEU A 52 18.11 1.74 23.06
C LEU A 52 16.59 1.92 22.88
N LYS A 53 15.88 2.37 23.93
CA LYS A 53 14.44 2.64 23.85
C LYS A 53 14.14 3.82 22.92
N VAL A 54 14.95 4.88 22.96
CA VAL A 54 14.85 6.01 22.01
C VAL A 54 15.04 5.54 20.57
N SER A 55 16.09 4.75 20.30
CA SER A 55 16.34 4.19 18.96
C SER A 55 15.18 3.32 18.47
N ARG A 56 14.61 2.47 19.34
CA ARG A 56 13.47 1.62 19.00
C ARG A 56 12.21 2.44 18.69
N LEU A 57 11.96 3.51 19.44
CA LEU A 57 10.81 4.39 19.21
C LEU A 57 10.95 5.21 17.91
N LEU A 58 12.15 5.69 17.59
CA LEU A 58 12.41 6.33 16.29
C LEU A 58 12.16 5.36 15.12
N GLU A 59 12.59 4.11 15.26
CA GLU A 59 12.37 3.10 14.22
C GLU A 59 10.89 2.75 14.10
N LYS A 60 10.19 2.54 15.23
CA LYS A 60 8.74 2.36 15.27
C LYS A 60 8.01 3.51 14.60
N GLY A 61 8.44 4.75 14.82
CA GLY A 61 7.84 5.94 14.23
C GLY A 61 7.97 6.02 12.72
N ARG A 62 9.08 5.54 12.16
CA ARG A 62 9.24 5.40 10.70
C ARG A 62 8.35 4.28 10.16
N GLN A 63 8.26 3.16 10.88
CA GLN A 63 7.48 2.01 10.45
C GLN A 63 5.96 2.26 10.51
N SER A 64 5.48 3.01 11.51
CA SER A 64 4.06 3.38 11.63
C SER A 64 3.64 4.58 10.78
N GLY A 65 4.60 5.27 10.15
CA GLY A 65 4.30 6.47 9.36
C GLY A 65 4.05 7.73 10.19
N VAL A 66 4.22 7.69 11.52
CA VAL A 66 4.20 8.90 12.37
C VAL A 66 5.36 9.83 11.99
N ILE A 67 6.50 9.26 11.59
CA ILE A 67 7.65 9.99 11.08
C ILE A 67 7.65 9.88 9.55
N ARG A 68 7.26 10.97 8.89
CA ARG A 68 7.32 11.10 7.43
C ARG A 68 8.61 11.78 7.01
N VAL A 69 9.39 11.13 6.14
CA VAL A 69 10.59 11.73 5.54
C VAL A 69 10.24 12.22 4.14
N GLN A 70 10.22 13.53 3.96
CA GLN A 70 10.05 14.16 2.66
C GLN A 70 11.40 14.58 2.10
N ILE A 71 11.74 14.06 0.91
CA ILE A 71 12.95 14.42 0.18
C ILE A 71 12.55 15.30 -0.99
N ASN A 72 12.89 16.59 -0.92
CA ASN A 72 12.69 17.54 -2.01
C ASN A 72 13.99 17.60 -2.82
N SER A 73 14.02 16.93 -3.98
CA SER A 73 15.19 16.92 -4.86
C SER A 73 14.81 17.00 -6.34
N ARG A 74 15.72 17.58 -7.13
CA ARG A 74 15.67 17.70 -8.60
C ARG A 74 16.43 16.59 -9.33
N TYR A 75 16.90 15.55 -8.63
CA TYR A 75 17.77 14.51 -9.24
C TYR A 75 17.07 13.75 -10.37
N GLU A 76 17.72 13.72 -11.53
CA GLU A 76 17.13 13.34 -12.83
C GLU A 76 16.73 11.88 -12.97
N GLY A 77 17.49 10.91 -12.44
CA GLY A 77 17.34 9.49 -12.86
C GLY A 77 15.93 8.90 -12.74
N CYS A 78 15.32 8.95 -11.55
CA CYS A 78 13.93 8.49 -11.36
C CYS A 78 12.91 9.48 -11.94
N LEU A 79 13.21 10.79 -11.94
CA LEU A 79 12.32 11.82 -12.48
C LEU A 79 12.12 11.69 -14.00
N GLU A 80 13.16 11.35 -14.76
CA GLU A 80 13.07 11.11 -16.21
C GLU A 80 12.15 9.92 -16.52
N LEU A 81 12.32 8.81 -15.79
CA LEU A 81 11.47 7.64 -15.94
C LEU A 81 10.02 7.94 -15.53
N GLU A 82 9.83 8.72 -14.45
CA GLU A 82 8.50 9.17 -14.00
C GLU A 82 7.83 9.98 -15.11
N ASN A 83 8.50 11.00 -15.64
CA ASN A 83 7.98 11.84 -16.72
C ASN A 83 7.63 11.04 -17.98
N ALA A 84 8.51 10.12 -18.39
CA ALA A 84 8.30 9.31 -19.60
C ALA A 84 7.06 8.41 -19.48
N LEU A 85 6.92 7.69 -18.36
CA LEU A 85 5.76 6.82 -18.12
C LEU A 85 4.49 7.63 -17.89
N GLN A 86 4.59 8.78 -17.22
CA GLN A 86 3.47 9.68 -17.00
C GLN A 86 2.89 10.20 -18.31
N GLN A 87 3.75 10.64 -19.23
CA GLN A 87 3.34 11.14 -20.55
C GLN A 87 2.78 10.03 -21.44
N HIS A 88 3.38 8.84 -21.43
CA HIS A 88 2.96 7.75 -22.32
C HIS A 88 1.60 7.17 -21.92
N PHE A 89 1.32 7.03 -20.62
CA PHE A 89 0.11 6.39 -20.10
C PHE A 89 -0.93 7.36 -19.51
N ASP A 90 -0.69 8.67 -19.60
CA ASP A 90 -1.54 9.72 -19.01
C ASP A 90 -1.81 9.50 -17.51
N LEU A 91 -0.77 9.15 -16.77
CA LEU A 91 -0.89 8.91 -15.33
C LEU A 91 -1.08 10.23 -14.58
N LYS A 92 -2.03 10.25 -13.63
CA LYS A 92 -2.19 11.37 -12.70
C LYS A 92 -1.00 11.49 -11.76
N HIS A 93 -0.52 10.36 -11.27
CA HIS A 93 0.60 10.30 -10.33
C HIS A 93 1.51 9.11 -10.62
N ILE A 94 2.81 9.30 -10.49
CA ILE A 94 3.78 8.22 -10.57
C ILE A 94 4.86 8.41 -9.52
N ARG A 95 5.34 7.30 -8.97
CA ARG A 95 6.49 7.28 -8.07
C ARG A 95 7.41 6.12 -8.43
N ILE A 96 8.65 6.43 -8.75
CA ILE A 96 9.70 5.46 -9.03
C ILE A 96 10.72 5.51 -7.89
N LEU A 97 10.89 4.38 -7.23
CA LEU A 97 11.89 4.22 -6.19
C LEU A 97 13.23 3.80 -6.82
N PRO A 98 14.36 4.39 -6.40
CA PRO A 98 15.68 3.95 -6.84
C PRO A 98 15.88 2.46 -6.56
N SER A 99 16.46 1.69 -7.46
CA SER A 99 16.71 0.28 -7.16
C SER A 99 17.88 0.12 -6.18
N LEU A 100 17.72 -0.78 -5.22
CA LEU A 100 18.74 -1.13 -4.22
C LEU A 100 18.79 -2.65 -4.13
N ALA A 101 20.00 -3.21 -4.16
CA ALA A 101 20.20 -4.63 -3.90
C ALA A 101 19.84 -4.98 -2.44
N ASP A 102 19.55 -6.26 -2.20
CA ASP A 102 19.46 -6.90 -0.88
C ASP A 102 18.27 -6.50 0.04
N LEU A 103 17.37 -5.62 -0.39
CA LEU A 103 16.15 -5.28 0.35
C LEU A 103 14.89 -5.83 -0.32
N SER A 104 13.89 -6.20 0.50
CA SER A 104 12.57 -6.62 0.00
C SER A 104 11.93 -5.49 -0.83
N ILE A 105 11.70 -5.78 -2.11
CA ILE A 105 11.05 -4.86 -3.05
C ILE A 105 9.65 -4.48 -2.52
N SER A 106 8.87 -5.45 -2.03
CA SER A 106 7.52 -5.22 -1.47
C SER A 106 7.52 -4.22 -0.33
N SER A 107 8.46 -4.31 0.61
CA SER A 107 8.54 -3.39 1.74
C SER A 107 8.85 -1.96 1.28
N ARG A 108 9.82 -1.80 0.37
CA ARG A 108 10.21 -0.49 -0.15
C ARG A 108 9.08 0.16 -0.95
N LEU A 109 8.42 -0.60 -1.81
CA LEU A 109 7.23 -0.14 -2.54
C LEU A 109 6.10 0.24 -1.59
N GLY A 110 5.90 -0.51 -0.51
CA GLY A 110 4.95 -0.17 0.55
C GLY A 110 5.19 1.22 1.13
N ILE A 111 6.45 1.55 1.47
CA ILE A 111 6.82 2.89 1.95
C ILE A 111 6.54 3.96 0.89
N GLY A 112 6.93 3.70 -0.37
CA GLY A 112 6.68 4.62 -1.48
C GLY A 112 5.19 4.90 -1.70
N ALA A 113 4.37 3.85 -1.63
CA ALA A 113 2.92 3.94 -1.76
C ALA A 113 2.27 4.65 -0.58
N ALA A 114 2.70 4.37 0.65
CA ALA A 114 2.23 5.09 1.84
C ALA A 114 2.50 6.60 1.70
N HIS A 115 3.70 7.01 1.26
CA HIS A 115 4.02 8.41 1.06
C HIS A 115 3.19 9.09 -0.04
N LEU A 116 2.89 8.37 -1.13
CA LEU A 116 2.01 8.87 -2.18
C LEU A 116 0.57 9.02 -1.66
N LEU A 117 0.05 8.01 -0.93
CA LEU A 117 -1.26 8.07 -0.28
C LEU A 117 -1.36 9.26 0.69
N MET A 118 -0.34 9.51 1.52
CA MET A 118 -0.27 10.68 2.42
C MET A 118 -0.26 12.03 1.69
N ALA A 119 0.06 12.08 0.40
CA ALA A 119 0.01 13.29 -0.40
C ALA A 119 -1.35 13.50 -1.07
N LEU A 120 -2.11 12.42 -1.30
CA LEU A 120 -3.34 12.43 -2.08
C LEU A 120 -4.60 12.42 -1.20
N ILE A 121 -4.60 11.65 -0.11
CA ILE A 121 -5.76 11.49 0.77
C ILE A 121 -5.96 12.75 1.61
N GLN A 122 -7.17 13.30 1.54
CA GLN A 122 -7.65 14.37 2.41
C GLN A 122 -8.26 13.80 3.71
N PRO A 123 -8.35 14.61 4.78
CA PRO A 123 -8.96 14.16 6.03
C PRO A 123 -10.36 13.56 5.82
N GLN A 124 -10.67 12.47 6.54
CA GLN A 124 -11.97 11.77 6.53
C GLN A 124 -12.39 11.09 5.21
N GLN A 125 -11.54 11.11 4.18
CA GLN A 125 -11.79 10.38 2.93
C GLN A 125 -11.78 8.86 3.13
N LEU A 126 -12.38 8.17 2.16
CA LEU A 126 -12.49 6.72 2.11
C LEU A 126 -11.40 6.13 1.20
N LEU A 127 -10.53 5.31 1.78
CA LEU A 127 -9.50 4.55 1.09
C LEU A 127 -9.95 3.10 0.88
N ALA A 128 -10.10 2.72 -0.39
CA ALA A 128 -10.30 1.35 -0.83
C ALA A 128 -8.96 0.59 -0.87
N VAL A 129 -8.90 -0.60 -0.30
CA VAL A 129 -7.66 -1.38 -0.19
C VAL A 129 -7.84 -2.76 -0.83
N GLY A 130 -6.91 -3.12 -1.71
CA GLY A 130 -6.77 -4.48 -2.25
C GLY A 130 -5.85 -5.34 -1.40
N PHE A 131 -6.01 -6.66 -1.48
CA PHE A 131 -5.13 -7.61 -0.79
C PHE A 131 -3.74 -7.70 -1.48
N GLY A 132 -2.77 -8.27 -0.77
CA GLY A 132 -1.42 -8.50 -1.28
C GLY A 132 -0.33 -8.01 -0.34
N GLU A 133 0.87 -8.57 -0.44
CA GLU A 133 1.97 -8.21 0.45
C GLU A 133 2.30 -6.71 0.36
N THR A 134 2.44 -6.18 -0.85
CA THR A 134 2.85 -4.79 -1.07
C THR A 134 1.80 -3.79 -0.59
N THR A 135 0.50 -4.07 -0.78
CA THR A 135 -0.58 -3.20 -0.28
C THR A 135 -0.69 -3.27 1.24
N MET A 136 -0.50 -4.43 1.85
CA MET A 136 -0.47 -4.56 3.31
C MET A 136 0.73 -3.84 3.91
N CYS A 137 1.92 -3.92 3.30
CA CYS A 137 3.07 -3.10 3.71
C CYS A 137 2.78 -1.59 3.59
N ALA A 138 2.12 -1.15 2.52
CA ALA A 138 1.70 0.24 2.40
C ALA A 138 0.77 0.66 3.54
N LEU A 139 -0.18 -0.20 3.90
CA LEU A 139 -1.14 0.09 4.98
C LEU A 139 -0.46 0.17 6.35
N GLN A 140 0.52 -0.69 6.63
CA GLN A 140 1.33 -0.64 7.86
C GLN A 140 2.06 0.70 7.99
N HIS A 141 2.73 1.14 6.92
CA HIS A 141 3.43 2.43 6.85
C HIS A 141 2.50 3.65 6.79
N LEU A 142 1.19 3.46 6.61
CA LEU A 142 0.18 4.52 6.59
C LEU A 142 -0.59 4.63 7.91
N SER A 143 -0.38 3.71 8.87
CA SER A 143 -1.19 3.58 10.10
C SER A 143 -1.33 4.87 10.91
N GLY A 144 -0.24 5.58 11.20
CA GLY A 144 -0.27 6.85 11.93
C GLY A 144 -0.96 7.98 11.15
N PHE A 145 -0.87 7.96 9.82
CA PHE A 145 -1.61 8.91 8.97
C PHE A 145 -3.11 8.62 8.98
N ILE A 146 -3.51 7.35 8.90
CA ILE A 146 -4.92 6.94 8.97
C ILE A 146 -5.55 7.42 10.27
N ALA A 147 -4.88 7.22 11.41
CA ALA A 147 -5.37 7.66 12.71
C ALA A 147 -5.48 9.19 12.79
N SER A 148 -4.41 9.91 12.46
CA SER A 148 -4.37 11.37 12.58
C SER A 148 -5.31 12.12 11.63
N GLN A 149 -5.53 11.58 10.42
CA GLN A 149 -6.40 12.18 9.41
C GLN A 149 -7.82 11.59 9.39
N GLN A 150 -8.12 10.66 10.31
CA GLN A 150 -9.40 9.96 10.40
C GLN A 150 -9.81 9.29 9.07
N VAL A 151 -8.85 8.71 8.35
CA VAL A 151 -9.11 8.03 7.07
C VAL A 151 -9.98 6.79 7.33
N ARG A 152 -11.03 6.63 6.53
CA ARG A 152 -11.89 5.44 6.58
C ARG A 152 -11.37 4.41 5.60
N LEU A 153 -11.41 3.12 5.97
CA LEU A 153 -10.94 2.04 5.10
C LEU A 153 -12.09 1.15 4.65
N VAL A 154 -12.00 0.68 3.42
CA VAL A 154 -12.90 -0.35 2.88
C VAL A 154 -12.13 -1.37 2.05
N THR A 155 -12.45 -2.65 2.17
CA THR A 155 -11.80 -3.71 1.37
C THR A 155 -12.43 -3.82 -0.02
N LEU A 156 -11.61 -3.95 -1.06
CA LEU A 156 -12.05 -4.12 -2.45
C LEU A 156 -12.57 -5.54 -2.76
N SER A 157 -12.20 -6.51 -1.93
CA SER A 157 -12.59 -7.92 -2.10
C SER A 157 -12.86 -8.59 -0.76
N GLY A 158 -13.53 -9.76 -0.82
CA GLY A 158 -13.54 -10.70 0.29
C GLY A 158 -12.15 -11.29 0.59
N GLY A 159 -12.10 -12.20 1.54
CA GLY A 159 -10.90 -12.92 1.98
C GLY A 159 -10.62 -12.77 3.47
N VAL A 160 -10.97 -11.59 4.05
CA VAL A 160 -10.82 -11.19 5.46
C VAL A 160 -9.39 -11.36 6.00
N GLY A 161 -8.92 -12.61 6.17
CA GLY A 161 -7.59 -12.95 6.67
C GLY A 161 -6.45 -12.30 5.87
N SER A 162 -6.61 -12.16 4.55
CA SER A 162 -5.61 -11.52 3.67
C SER A 162 -5.38 -10.04 3.93
N TYR A 163 -6.26 -9.39 4.70
CA TYR A 163 -6.14 -7.99 5.08
C TYR A 163 -5.60 -7.80 6.50
N MET A 164 -5.54 -8.86 7.32
CA MET A 164 -5.26 -8.74 8.76
C MET A 164 -3.83 -8.30 9.07
N THR A 165 -2.87 -8.58 8.19
CA THR A 165 -1.47 -8.16 8.38
C THR A 165 -1.30 -6.65 8.26
N GLY A 166 -2.14 -5.96 7.48
CA GLY A 166 -2.17 -4.51 7.38
C GLY A 166 -3.13 -3.88 8.40
N ILE A 167 -4.40 -4.30 8.38
CA ILE A 167 -5.45 -3.73 9.24
C ILE A 167 -5.15 -3.93 10.73
N GLY A 168 -4.53 -5.05 11.11
CA GLY A 168 -4.21 -5.35 12.50
C GLY A 168 -3.17 -4.42 13.15
N GLN A 169 -2.51 -3.55 12.36
CA GLN A 169 -1.59 -2.53 12.87
C GLN A 169 -2.25 -1.15 13.07
N LEU A 170 -3.52 -1.01 12.70
CA LEU A 170 -4.26 0.23 12.83
C LEU A 170 -4.75 0.41 14.27
N ASP A 171 -4.95 1.67 14.66
CA ASP A 171 -5.61 1.99 15.93
C ASP A 171 -7.05 1.44 15.93
N ALA A 172 -7.50 0.92 17.08
CA ALA A 172 -8.82 0.30 17.22
C ALA A 172 -9.99 1.28 16.96
N ALA A 173 -9.76 2.59 17.05
CA ALA A 173 -10.73 3.62 16.73
C ALA A 173 -10.88 3.87 15.21
N CYS A 174 -9.97 3.33 14.38
CA CYS A 174 -10.06 3.48 12.93
C CYS A 174 -11.30 2.78 12.36
N GLN A 175 -12.03 3.46 11.49
CA GLN A 175 -13.21 2.89 10.83
C GLN A 175 -12.78 2.00 9.66
N VAL A 176 -13.08 0.71 9.77
CA VAL A 176 -12.69 -0.29 8.77
C VAL A 176 -13.90 -1.13 8.37
N SER A 177 -14.30 -1.05 7.10
CA SER A 177 -15.38 -1.85 6.52
C SER A 177 -14.80 -3.01 5.71
N ILE A 178 -15.06 -4.23 6.14
CA ILE A 178 -14.52 -5.45 5.50
C ILE A 178 -15.66 -6.22 4.87
N ILE A 179 -15.49 -6.66 3.62
CA ILE A 179 -16.45 -7.53 2.94
C ILE A 179 -16.50 -8.87 3.70
N PRO A 180 -17.65 -9.24 4.33
CA PRO A 180 -17.75 -10.41 5.19
C PRO A 180 -17.97 -11.70 4.38
N ALA A 181 -17.06 -11.98 3.45
CA ALA A 181 -17.13 -13.10 2.51
C ALA A 181 -15.73 -13.63 2.16
N PRO A 182 -15.59 -14.87 1.65
CA PRO A 182 -14.31 -15.33 1.07
C PRO A 182 -13.95 -14.51 -0.18
N LEU A 183 -12.68 -14.53 -0.60
CA LEU A 183 -12.27 -13.89 -1.86
C LEU A 183 -12.92 -14.56 -3.07
N ARG A 184 -12.91 -15.90 -3.06
CA ARG A 184 -13.40 -16.77 -4.13
C ARG A 184 -14.34 -17.81 -3.53
N ALA A 185 -15.53 -17.94 -4.11
CA ALA A 185 -16.48 -18.98 -3.77
C ALA A 185 -16.17 -20.30 -4.51
N SER A 186 -16.81 -21.39 -4.09
CA SER A 186 -16.68 -22.70 -4.75
C SER A 186 -17.37 -22.79 -6.12
N SER A 187 -18.24 -21.83 -6.44
CA SER A 187 -18.91 -21.73 -7.74
C SER A 187 -19.45 -20.33 -7.98
N ALA A 188 -19.70 -20.00 -9.25
CA ALA A 188 -20.31 -18.72 -9.65
C ALA A 188 -21.66 -18.47 -8.96
N LYS A 189 -22.46 -19.54 -8.76
CA LYS A 189 -23.76 -19.43 -8.09
C LYS A 189 -23.62 -19.04 -6.62
N VAL A 190 -22.64 -19.60 -5.90
CA VAL A 190 -22.37 -19.25 -4.50
C VAL A 190 -21.83 -17.83 -4.40
N ALA A 191 -20.93 -17.43 -5.29
CA ALA A 191 -20.44 -16.05 -5.35
C ALA A 191 -21.57 -15.05 -5.55
N GLU A 192 -22.50 -15.34 -6.47
CA GLU A 192 -23.66 -14.50 -6.71
C GLU A 192 -24.57 -14.39 -5.48
N THR A 193 -24.84 -15.49 -4.78
CA THR A 193 -25.59 -15.45 -3.51
C THR A 193 -24.90 -14.55 -2.49
N PHE A 194 -23.58 -14.67 -2.31
CA PHE A 194 -22.83 -13.78 -1.42
C PHE A 194 -22.95 -12.31 -1.83
N ARG A 195 -22.82 -11.98 -3.12
CA ARG A 195 -22.94 -10.59 -3.60
C ARG A 195 -24.34 -10.00 -3.39
N GLN A 196 -25.37 -10.83 -3.29
CA GLN A 196 -26.76 -10.41 -3.03
C GLN A 196 -27.06 -10.21 -1.54
N GLU A 197 -26.29 -10.82 -0.64
CA GLU A 197 -26.43 -10.60 0.80
C GLU A 197 -26.18 -9.13 1.15
N ASN A 198 -27.10 -8.52 1.90
CA ASN A 198 -27.04 -7.08 2.20
C ASN A 198 -25.73 -6.68 2.87
N SER A 199 -25.26 -7.46 3.84
CA SER A 199 -23.99 -7.19 4.55
C SER A 199 -22.76 -7.20 3.65
N VAL A 200 -22.78 -7.94 2.54
CA VAL A 200 -21.70 -7.97 1.53
C VAL A 200 -21.89 -6.81 0.55
N ARG A 201 -23.11 -6.66 0.03
CA ARG A 201 -23.48 -5.65 -0.95
C ARG A 201 -23.23 -4.23 -0.44
N ASP A 202 -23.57 -3.95 0.81
CA ASP A 202 -23.39 -2.63 1.42
C ASP A 202 -21.91 -2.21 1.45
N VAL A 203 -21.00 -3.15 1.78
CA VAL A 203 -19.56 -2.89 1.79
C VAL A 203 -19.01 -2.76 0.36
N MET A 204 -19.50 -3.58 -0.58
CA MET A 204 -19.12 -3.44 -2.01
C MET A 204 -19.54 -2.08 -2.57
N LEU A 205 -20.75 -1.60 -2.24
CA LEU A 205 -21.22 -0.27 -2.64
C LEU A 205 -20.36 0.84 -2.02
N ALA A 206 -19.99 0.71 -0.74
CA ALA A 206 -19.06 1.63 -0.10
C ALA A 206 -17.68 1.63 -0.79
N ALA A 207 -17.18 0.46 -1.20
CA ALA A 207 -15.91 0.33 -1.93
C ALA A 207 -15.94 1.07 -3.28
N CYS A 208 -17.04 0.96 -4.03
CA CYS A 208 -17.21 1.69 -5.30
C CYS A 208 -17.27 3.21 -5.11
N ALA A 209 -17.65 3.69 -3.92
CA ALA A 209 -17.73 5.11 -3.58
C ALA A 209 -16.46 5.67 -2.93
N ALA A 210 -15.36 4.90 -2.91
CA ALA A 210 -14.10 5.34 -2.34
C ALA A 210 -13.49 6.53 -3.11
N ASP A 211 -12.77 7.39 -2.40
CA ASP A 211 -12.07 8.54 -2.97
C ASP A 211 -10.75 8.12 -3.66
N VAL A 212 -10.06 7.16 -3.03
CA VAL A 212 -8.77 6.63 -3.45
C VAL A 212 -8.77 5.11 -3.28
N ALA A 213 -8.15 4.39 -4.21
CA ALA A 213 -7.89 2.96 -4.09
C ALA A 213 -6.39 2.65 -4.17
N VAL A 214 -5.95 1.62 -3.45
CA VAL A 214 -4.61 1.05 -3.56
C VAL A 214 -4.69 -0.45 -3.85
N VAL A 215 -4.07 -0.88 -4.95
CA VAL A 215 -4.10 -2.28 -5.42
C VAL A 215 -2.71 -2.79 -5.75
N GLY A 216 -2.47 -4.08 -5.51
CA GLY A 216 -1.29 -4.78 -6.02
C GLY A 216 -1.56 -5.31 -7.42
N ILE A 217 -0.48 -5.56 -8.18
CA ILE A 217 -0.55 -6.22 -9.49
C ILE A 217 0.17 -7.57 -9.40
N GLY A 218 -0.56 -8.62 -9.73
CA GLY A 218 -0.04 -9.98 -9.87
C GLY A 218 0.43 -10.24 -11.29
N SER A 219 1.40 -11.14 -11.45
CA SER A 219 1.88 -11.58 -12.77
C SER A 219 1.89 -13.10 -12.83
N VAL A 220 1.48 -13.64 -13.99
CA VAL A 220 1.56 -15.09 -14.23
C VAL A 220 3.01 -15.57 -14.33
N ASN A 221 3.94 -14.67 -14.67
CA ASN A 221 5.37 -14.96 -14.79
C ASN A 221 6.06 -15.16 -13.44
N GLN A 222 5.40 -14.83 -12.33
CA GLN A 222 5.93 -15.07 -10.98
C GLN A 222 5.90 -16.54 -10.56
N GLN A 223 5.24 -17.42 -11.32
CA GLN A 223 5.13 -18.84 -11.02
C GLN A 223 4.68 -19.04 -9.56
N LYS A 224 5.43 -19.85 -8.78
CA LYS A 224 5.10 -20.20 -7.38
C LYS A 224 5.21 -19.05 -6.39
N GLU A 225 5.83 -17.93 -6.76
CA GLU A 225 5.97 -16.76 -5.89
C GLU A 225 4.73 -15.83 -5.93
N ALA A 226 3.80 -16.05 -6.86
CA ALA A 226 2.58 -15.26 -6.94
C ALA A 226 1.75 -15.37 -5.65
N THR A 227 1.38 -14.23 -5.06
CA THR A 227 0.61 -14.20 -3.81
C THR A 227 -0.71 -14.95 -3.93
N ILE A 228 -1.42 -14.82 -5.05
CA ILE A 228 -2.70 -15.50 -5.30
C ILE A 228 -2.58 -17.04 -5.26
N LEU A 229 -1.43 -17.59 -5.65
CA LEU A 229 -1.11 -19.02 -5.52
C LEU A 229 -0.74 -19.40 -4.10
N ARG A 230 0.20 -18.65 -3.48
CA ARG A 230 0.67 -18.92 -2.12
C ARG A 230 -0.44 -18.83 -1.07
N SER A 231 -1.44 -17.99 -1.32
CA SER A 231 -2.64 -17.86 -0.49
C SER A 231 -3.70 -18.94 -0.78
N GLY A 232 -3.48 -19.83 -1.76
CA GLY A 232 -4.35 -20.95 -2.08
C GLY A 232 -5.66 -20.57 -2.79
N TYR A 233 -5.75 -19.38 -3.38
CA TYR A 233 -6.95 -18.95 -4.11
C TYR A 233 -7.08 -19.56 -5.50
N ILE A 234 -5.94 -19.94 -6.08
CA ILE A 234 -5.85 -20.70 -7.32
C ILE A 234 -4.82 -21.82 -7.14
N SER A 235 -4.93 -22.84 -7.98
CA SER A 235 -3.95 -23.92 -8.11
C SER A 235 -2.90 -23.62 -9.19
N GLU A 236 -1.75 -24.30 -9.14
CA GLU A 236 -0.73 -24.21 -10.20
C GLU A 236 -1.31 -24.59 -11.57
N GLY A 237 -2.22 -25.57 -11.61
CA GLY A 237 -2.91 -25.99 -12.84
C GLY A 237 -3.81 -24.89 -13.41
N GLU A 238 -4.51 -24.16 -12.55
CA GLU A 238 -5.32 -23.00 -12.97
C GLU A 238 -4.44 -21.87 -13.50
N GLN A 239 -3.33 -21.55 -12.83
CA GLN A 239 -2.40 -20.50 -13.31
C GLN A 239 -1.85 -20.84 -14.71
N LEU A 240 -1.42 -22.09 -14.92
CA LEU A 240 -0.97 -22.57 -16.24
C LEU A 240 -2.08 -22.46 -17.29
N MET A 241 -3.32 -22.77 -16.93
CA MET A 241 -4.47 -22.64 -17.81
C MET A 241 -4.77 -21.17 -18.14
N PHE A 242 -4.70 -20.27 -17.17
CA PHE A 242 -4.88 -18.82 -17.40
C PHE A 242 -3.81 -18.25 -18.31
N SER A 243 -2.54 -18.62 -18.09
CA SER A 243 -1.43 -18.23 -18.95
C SER A 243 -1.61 -18.74 -20.39
N ARG A 244 -2.06 -20.00 -20.58
CA ARG A 244 -2.39 -20.54 -21.91
C ARG A 244 -3.56 -19.83 -22.59
N LYS A 245 -4.47 -19.25 -21.82
CA LYS A 245 -5.56 -18.40 -22.32
C LYS A 245 -5.12 -16.94 -22.58
N GLY A 246 -3.83 -16.64 -22.44
CA GLY A 246 -3.27 -15.32 -22.75
C GLY A 246 -3.27 -14.32 -21.60
N ALA A 247 -3.58 -14.74 -20.37
CA ALA A 247 -3.42 -13.87 -19.21
C ALA A 247 -1.94 -13.55 -18.98
N VAL A 248 -1.64 -12.27 -18.74
CA VAL A 248 -0.28 -11.80 -18.37
C VAL A 248 -0.18 -11.40 -16.89
N GLY A 249 -1.30 -11.08 -16.25
CA GLY A 249 -1.35 -10.71 -14.84
C GLY A 249 -2.76 -10.52 -14.33
N ASP A 250 -2.89 -10.12 -13.07
CA ASP A 250 -4.18 -9.91 -12.42
C ASP A 250 -4.19 -8.71 -11.48
N ILE A 251 -5.39 -8.14 -11.29
CA ILE A 251 -5.71 -7.18 -10.24
C ILE A 251 -6.91 -7.75 -9.47
N LEU A 252 -6.78 -7.90 -8.15
CA LEU A 252 -7.82 -8.46 -7.27
C LEU A 252 -8.31 -9.88 -7.70
N GLY A 253 -7.49 -10.63 -8.44
CA GLY A 253 -7.86 -11.94 -9.00
C GLY A 253 -8.53 -11.88 -10.39
N TYR A 254 -8.79 -10.69 -10.94
CA TYR A 254 -9.23 -10.52 -12.32
C TYR A 254 -8.03 -10.48 -13.26
N PHE A 255 -7.90 -11.53 -14.07
CA PHE A 255 -6.82 -11.70 -15.03
C PHE A 255 -7.01 -10.85 -16.29
N MET A 256 -5.92 -10.24 -16.75
CA MET A 256 -5.87 -9.33 -17.90
C MET A 256 -4.99 -9.91 -19.01
N GLN A 257 -5.32 -9.61 -20.26
CA GLN A 257 -4.51 -9.88 -21.45
C GLN A 257 -3.48 -8.77 -21.68
N ALA A 258 -2.50 -9.00 -22.56
CA ALA A 258 -1.41 -8.07 -22.84
C ALA A 258 -1.84 -6.70 -23.42
N ASP A 259 -3.03 -6.65 -24.04
CA ASP A 259 -3.66 -5.43 -24.54
C ASP A 259 -4.41 -4.66 -23.44
N GLY A 260 -4.48 -5.21 -22.23
CA GLY A 260 -5.21 -4.64 -21.10
C GLY A 260 -6.67 -5.05 -21.01
N ALA A 261 -7.18 -5.89 -21.92
CA ALA A 261 -8.55 -6.40 -21.81
C ALA A 261 -8.67 -7.44 -20.70
N LEU A 262 -9.83 -7.49 -20.03
CA LEU A 262 -10.16 -8.60 -19.13
C LEU A 262 -10.16 -9.91 -19.92
N ALA A 263 -9.47 -10.93 -19.43
CA ALA A 263 -9.35 -12.19 -20.13
C ALA A 263 -10.71 -12.94 -20.14
N ALA A 264 -11.24 -13.18 -21.33
CA ALA A 264 -12.55 -13.81 -21.50
C ALA A 264 -12.54 -15.29 -21.08
N ASP A 265 -13.73 -15.83 -20.83
CA ASP A 265 -13.97 -17.26 -20.57
C ASP A 265 -13.15 -17.82 -19.39
N MET A 266 -12.97 -17.02 -18.34
CA MET A 266 -12.33 -17.43 -17.09
C MET A 266 -13.37 -17.63 -15.99
N GLN A 267 -13.60 -18.90 -15.64
CA GLN A 267 -14.56 -19.27 -14.60
C GLN A 267 -14.31 -18.57 -13.26
N ILE A 268 -13.04 -18.37 -12.90
CA ILE A 268 -12.66 -17.69 -11.65
C ILE A 268 -13.29 -16.29 -11.54
N HIS A 269 -13.42 -15.53 -12.62
CA HIS A 269 -13.97 -14.17 -12.56
C HIS A 269 -15.41 -14.13 -12.04
N GLN A 270 -16.18 -15.19 -12.31
CA GLN A 270 -17.56 -15.32 -11.84
C GLN A 270 -17.65 -15.82 -10.39
N GLU A 271 -16.55 -16.38 -9.86
CA GLU A 271 -16.44 -16.94 -8.51
C GLU A 271 -15.91 -15.93 -7.49
N LEU A 272 -15.38 -14.79 -7.94
CA LEU A 272 -14.86 -13.74 -7.08
C LEU A 272 -15.99 -12.97 -6.39
N ILE A 273 -15.74 -12.59 -5.14
CA ILE A 273 -16.60 -11.73 -4.32
C ILE A 273 -15.80 -10.48 -3.98
N GLY A 274 -16.19 -9.38 -4.59
CA GLY A 274 -15.47 -8.10 -4.58
C GLY A 274 -16.00 -7.20 -5.68
N ILE A 275 -15.46 -5.99 -5.77
CA ILE A 275 -15.80 -5.07 -6.86
C ILE A 275 -15.22 -5.59 -8.18
N SER A 276 -15.87 -5.27 -9.30
CA SER A 276 -15.32 -5.59 -10.62
C SER A 276 -14.17 -4.65 -11.00
N LEU A 277 -13.37 -5.00 -12.02
CA LEU A 277 -12.38 -4.06 -12.58
C LEU A 277 -13.03 -2.81 -13.16
N THR A 278 -14.26 -2.93 -13.69
CA THR A 278 -15.03 -1.79 -14.18
C THR A 278 -15.48 -0.87 -13.04
N ASP A 279 -15.85 -1.44 -11.90
CA ASP A 279 -16.17 -0.63 -10.72
C ASP A 279 -14.92 0.07 -10.17
N LEU A 280 -13.77 -0.61 -10.22
CA LEU A 280 -12.48 -0.06 -9.80
C LEU A 280 -12.13 1.21 -10.59
N THR A 281 -12.37 1.23 -11.91
CA THR A 281 -12.04 2.40 -12.75
C THR A 281 -12.92 3.63 -12.46
N ASN A 282 -14.07 3.46 -11.79
CA ASN A 282 -14.91 4.57 -11.37
C ASN A 282 -14.33 5.33 -10.16
N ILE A 283 -13.40 4.73 -9.43
CA ILE A 283 -12.74 5.39 -8.29
C ILE A 283 -11.82 6.50 -8.83
N PRO A 284 -11.91 7.75 -8.33
CA PRO A 284 -11.20 8.90 -8.91
C PRO A 284 -9.68 8.71 -9.03
N THR A 285 -9.08 8.06 -8.03
CA THR A 285 -7.63 7.79 -7.98
C THR A 285 -7.41 6.33 -7.63
N VAL A 286 -6.82 5.56 -8.54
CA VAL A 286 -6.46 4.16 -8.30
C VAL A 286 -4.95 4.02 -8.44
N ILE A 287 -4.30 3.70 -7.33
CA ILE A 287 -2.85 3.54 -7.23
C ILE A 287 -2.50 2.06 -7.34
N GLY A 288 -1.87 1.67 -8.44
CA GLY A 288 -1.21 0.38 -8.55
C GLY A 288 0.16 0.40 -7.89
N VAL A 289 0.46 -0.60 -7.08
CA VAL A 289 1.75 -0.74 -6.39
C VAL A 289 2.36 -2.09 -6.76
N ALA A 290 3.40 -2.06 -7.60
CA ALA A 290 4.04 -3.27 -8.09
C ALA A 290 5.47 -3.01 -8.56
N GLY A 291 6.34 -4.00 -8.34
CA GLY A 291 7.72 -4.03 -8.83
C GLY A 291 8.23 -5.46 -8.89
N GLY A 292 9.39 -5.63 -9.51
CA GLY A 292 9.87 -6.89 -10.06
C GLY A 292 9.75 -6.89 -11.58
N VAL A 293 10.87 -7.12 -12.28
CA VAL A 293 10.94 -7.13 -13.75
C VAL A 293 9.95 -8.16 -14.34
N GLU A 294 9.71 -9.25 -13.63
CA GLU A 294 8.74 -10.29 -13.99
C GLU A 294 7.28 -9.80 -14.00
N LYS A 295 6.99 -8.63 -13.41
CA LYS A 295 5.67 -7.99 -13.42
C LYS A 295 5.49 -6.97 -14.55
N SER A 296 6.52 -6.65 -15.32
CA SER A 296 6.48 -5.54 -16.27
C SER A 296 5.35 -5.67 -17.30
N GLU A 297 5.13 -6.87 -17.85
CA GLU A 297 4.03 -7.13 -18.80
C GLU A 297 2.65 -6.96 -18.15
N ALA A 298 2.47 -7.44 -16.92
CA ALA A 298 1.24 -7.28 -16.16
C ALA A 298 0.95 -5.81 -15.82
N ILE A 299 1.99 -5.04 -15.48
CA ILE A 299 1.88 -3.61 -15.21
C ILE A 299 1.49 -2.86 -16.49
N VAL A 300 2.12 -3.17 -17.62
CA VAL A 300 1.76 -2.59 -18.93
C VAL A 300 0.30 -2.91 -19.28
N ALA A 301 -0.14 -4.15 -19.08
CA ALA A 301 -1.54 -4.53 -19.31
C ALA A 301 -2.50 -3.73 -18.41
N ALA A 302 -2.18 -3.59 -17.12
CA ALA A 302 -2.99 -2.80 -16.19
C ALA A 302 -3.11 -1.33 -16.61
N LEU A 303 -2.02 -0.74 -17.11
CA LEU A 303 -1.98 0.63 -17.62
C LEU A 303 -2.79 0.78 -18.91
N LYS A 304 -2.63 -0.14 -19.87
CA LYS A 304 -3.40 -0.15 -21.13
C LYS A 304 -4.90 -0.31 -20.90
N GLY A 305 -5.28 -1.15 -19.94
CA GLY A 305 -6.67 -1.35 -19.52
C GLY A 305 -7.25 -0.19 -18.71
N GLN A 306 -6.45 0.83 -18.38
CA GLN A 306 -6.84 1.98 -17.56
C GLN A 306 -7.44 1.59 -16.20
N TYR A 307 -7.04 0.43 -15.66
CA TYR A 307 -7.49 -0.03 -14.34
C TYR A 307 -6.86 0.75 -13.20
N MET A 308 -5.85 1.55 -13.51
CA MET A 308 -5.19 2.46 -12.59
C MET A 308 -4.77 3.74 -13.31
N ASN A 309 -4.75 4.83 -12.56
CA ASN A 309 -4.30 6.14 -13.04
C ASN A 309 -3.15 6.70 -12.19
N ALA A 310 -2.64 5.91 -11.26
CA ALA A 310 -1.41 6.17 -10.53
C ALA A 310 -0.58 4.89 -10.36
N LEU A 311 0.75 5.02 -10.37
CA LEU A 311 1.67 3.88 -10.26
C LEU A 311 2.80 4.15 -9.27
N VAL A 312 3.09 3.17 -8.42
CA VAL A 312 4.29 3.12 -7.59
C VAL A 312 5.09 1.87 -7.97
N THR A 313 6.31 2.08 -8.45
CA THR A 313 7.21 1.00 -8.90
C THR A 313 8.67 1.29 -8.56
N ASP A 314 9.58 0.38 -8.92
CA ASP A 314 11.02 0.56 -8.77
C ASP A 314 11.70 0.80 -10.12
N GLU A 315 12.91 1.36 -10.09
CA GLU A 315 13.65 1.79 -11.27
C GLU A 315 13.89 0.67 -12.30
N LEU A 316 14.24 -0.55 -11.87
CA LEU A 316 14.47 -1.68 -12.78
C LEU A 316 13.18 -2.07 -13.50
N THR A 317 12.07 -2.12 -12.77
CA THR A 317 10.76 -2.41 -13.35
C THR A 317 10.30 -1.31 -14.30
N ALA A 318 10.48 -0.03 -13.93
CA ALA A 318 10.17 1.10 -14.81
C ALA A 318 10.96 1.04 -16.12
N ARG A 319 12.26 0.75 -16.06
CA ARG A 319 13.10 0.57 -17.26
C ARG A 319 12.64 -0.62 -18.11
N ALA A 320 12.16 -1.69 -17.50
CA ALA A 320 11.60 -2.83 -18.22
C ALA A 320 10.27 -2.50 -18.89
N ILE A 321 9.38 -1.76 -18.23
CA ILE A 321 8.14 -1.23 -18.80
C ILE A 321 8.43 -0.36 -20.03
N ILE A 322 9.40 0.55 -19.95
CA ILE A 322 9.77 1.42 -21.09
C ILE A 322 10.25 0.62 -22.31
N LYS A 323 10.85 -0.56 -22.12
CA LYS A 323 11.27 -1.41 -23.25
C LYS A 323 10.12 -2.14 -23.94
N LEU A 324 8.93 -2.18 -23.31
CA LEU A 324 7.74 -2.87 -23.82
C LEU A 324 6.79 -1.94 -24.58
N ILE A 325 7.08 -0.63 -24.64
CA ILE A 325 6.23 0.41 -25.24
C ILE A 325 6.91 1.10 -26.43
#